data_AF-A0A7C4JS22-F1
#
_entry.id   AF-A0A7C4JS22-F1
#
_cell.length_a   1.000
_cell.length_b   1.000
_cell.length_c   1.000
_cell.angle_alpha   90.00
_cell.angle_beta   90.00
_cell.angle_gamma   90.00
#
_symmetry.space_group_name_H-M   'P 1'
#
loop_
_entity.id
_entity.type
_entity.pdbx_description
1 polymer ?
#
loop_
_entity_poly.entity_id
_entity_poly.type
_entity_poly.pdbx_seq_one_letter_code
_entity_poly.pdbx_strand_id
1 'polypeptide(L)'
;MLKTPKYKIEKIDSSKSYKSFYDFNLKPAELEAYLDEYIVGQREAKTIIATKICTHFHKIKNFLLKQGKEDATEFIKNNIFIIGPTGVGKTYMIKLIAKKNWSSLCKRRCN
;
A
#
# COMPACT_ATOMS: atom_id res chain seq x y z
N MET A 1 15.17 38.16 -4.32
CA MET A 1 13.74 37.80 -4.14
C MET A 1 13.39 36.72 -5.15
N LEU A 2 13.58 35.45 -4.80
CA LEU A 2 13.17 34.33 -5.66
C LEU A 2 11.66 34.18 -5.56
N LYS A 3 10.93 34.47 -6.65
CA LYS A 3 9.51 34.19 -6.77
C LYS A 3 9.33 32.67 -6.88
N THR A 4 8.93 32.02 -5.79
CA THR A 4 8.55 30.60 -5.81
C THR A 4 7.30 30.42 -6.69
N PRO A 5 7.29 29.48 -7.65
CA PRO A 5 6.13 29.24 -8.48
C PRO A 5 4.99 28.70 -7.60
N LYS A 6 3.82 29.35 -7.69
CA LYS A 6 2.59 28.88 -7.05
C LYS A 6 2.15 27.59 -7.74
N TYR A 7 2.53 26.45 -7.17
CA TYR A 7 2.03 25.15 -7.60
C TYR A 7 0.51 25.12 -7.38
N LYS A 8 -0.22 25.05 -8.49
CA LYS A 8 -1.68 24.96 -8.54
C LYS A 8 -2.03 23.54 -8.06
N ILE A 9 -2.42 23.40 -6.80
CA ILE A 9 -2.95 22.15 -6.27
C ILE A 9 -4.27 21.89 -7.00
N GLU A 10 -4.21 21.10 -8.07
CA GLU A 10 -5.41 20.54 -8.68
C GLU A 10 -6.13 19.74 -7.61
N LYS A 11 -7.37 20.14 -7.32
CA LYS A 11 -8.26 19.43 -6.40
C LYS A 11 -8.53 18.06 -7.00
N ILE A 12 -7.73 17.07 -6.61
CA ILE A 12 -8.00 15.66 -6.87
C ILE A 12 -9.32 15.36 -6.17
N ASP A 13 -10.32 15.01 -6.96
CA ASP A 13 -11.68 14.68 -6.52
C ASP A 13 -11.60 13.54 -5.50
N SER A 14 -11.62 13.95 -4.24
CA SER A 14 -11.31 13.18 -3.04
C SER A 14 -12.11 11.88 -3.02
N SER A 15 -13.38 11.96 -3.37
CA SER A 15 -14.37 10.89 -3.29
C SER A 15 -14.00 9.60 -4.04
N LYS A 16 -13.29 9.67 -5.17
CA LYS A 16 -13.02 8.51 -6.04
C LYS A 16 -11.77 7.72 -5.66
N SER A 17 -10.74 8.37 -5.12
CA SER A 17 -9.46 7.72 -4.77
C SER A 17 -9.61 6.83 -3.53
N TYR A 18 -10.33 7.32 -2.52
CA TYR A 18 -10.52 6.61 -1.24
C TYR A 18 -11.44 5.40 -1.37
N LYS A 19 -12.29 5.33 -2.41
CA LYS A 19 -13.22 4.21 -2.64
C LYS A 19 -12.48 2.87 -2.76
N SER A 20 -11.29 2.86 -3.36
CA SER A 20 -10.46 1.66 -3.47
C SER A 20 -9.84 1.20 -2.13
N PHE A 21 -9.63 2.13 -1.19
CA PHE A 21 -9.07 1.83 0.13
C PHE A 21 -10.10 1.23 1.08
N TYR A 22 -11.39 1.57 0.92
CA TYR A 22 -12.47 0.98 1.72
C TYR A 22 -12.71 -0.51 1.40
N ASP A 23 -12.48 -0.92 0.16
CA ASP A 23 -12.63 -2.30 -0.31
C ASP A 23 -11.43 -3.20 0.00
N PHE A 24 -10.37 -2.67 0.64
CA PHE A 24 -9.26 -3.51 1.07
C PHE A 24 -9.72 -4.42 2.23
N ASN A 25 -9.93 -5.71 1.91
CA ASN A 25 -10.31 -6.77 2.86
C ASN A 25 -9.44 -8.02 2.66
N LEU A 26 -8.15 -7.81 2.37
CA LEU A 26 -7.21 -8.90 2.13
C LEU A 26 -6.63 -9.39 3.45
N LYS A 27 -6.71 -10.70 3.72
CA LYS A 27 -6.08 -11.29 4.90
C LYS A 27 -4.57 -11.48 4.67
N PRO A 28 -3.72 -11.36 5.72
CA PRO A 28 -2.28 -11.59 5.57
C PRO A 28 -1.95 -12.96 4.96
N ALA A 29 -2.68 -14.01 5.35
CA ALA A 29 -2.49 -15.36 4.82
C ALA A 29 -2.78 -15.46 3.31
N GLU A 30 -3.76 -14.71 2.79
CA GLU A 30 -4.10 -14.70 1.36
C GLU A 30 -3.01 -14.00 0.55
N LEU A 31 -2.43 -12.93 1.09
CA LEU A 31 -1.31 -12.22 0.46
C LEU A 31 -0.04 -13.08 0.47
N GLU A 32 0.21 -13.80 1.56
CA GLU A 32 1.33 -14.73 1.68
C GLU A 32 1.20 -15.87 0.66
N ALA A 33 0.04 -16.51 0.57
CA ALA A 33 -0.23 -17.58 -0.39
C ALA A 33 -0.03 -17.09 -1.83
N TYR A 34 -0.53 -15.89 -2.15
CA TYR A 34 -0.31 -15.27 -3.46
C TYR A 34 1.19 -15.04 -3.74
N LEU A 35 1.98 -14.61 -2.76
CA LEU A 35 3.43 -14.43 -2.96
C LEU A 35 4.16 -15.77 -3.08
N ASP A 36 3.66 -16.83 -2.46
CA ASP A 36 4.22 -18.17 -2.51
C ASP A 36 4.17 -18.78 -3.93
N GLU A 37 3.11 -18.48 -4.69
CA GLU A 37 2.96 -18.92 -6.09
C GLU A 37 4.07 -18.40 -7.02
N TYR A 38 4.66 -17.24 -6.71
CA TYR A 38 5.64 -16.59 -7.58
C TYR A 38 7.06 -16.56 -7.02
N ILE A 39 7.22 -16.70 -5.70
CA ILE A 39 8.52 -16.58 -5.02
C ILE A 39 8.74 -17.78 -4.13
N VAL A 40 9.70 -18.60 -4.57
CA VAL A 40 10.12 -19.81 -3.86
C VAL A 40 11.00 -19.44 -2.66
N GLY A 41 10.73 -20.03 -1.50
CA GLY A 41 11.47 -19.78 -0.25
C GLY A 41 11.07 -18.47 0.44
N GLN A 42 11.98 -17.88 1.23
CA GLN A 42 11.79 -16.58 1.90
C GLN A 42 10.47 -16.43 2.69
N ARG A 43 10.05 -17.50 3.39
CA ARG A 43 8.76 -17.53 4.11
C ARG A 43 8.63 -16.39 5.11
N GLU A 44 9.67 -16.14 5.89
CA GLU A 44 9.70 -15.06 6.87
C GLU A 44 9.48 -13.67 6.25
N ALA A 45 10.17 -13.36 5.14
CA ALA A 45 10.00 -12.09 4.44
C ALA A 45 8.57 -11.92 3.90
N LYS A 46 7.97 -12.98 3.34
CA LYS A 46 6.60 -12.97 2.85
C LYS A 46 5.60 -12.70 3.98
N THR A 47 5.71 -13.39 5.11
CA THR A 47 4.83 -13.18 6.28
C THR A 47 4.95 -11.76 6.85
N ILE A 48 6.17 -11.24 6.99
CA ILE A 48 6.41 -9.87 7.49
C ILE A 48 5.78 -8.84 6.56
N ILE A 49 6.05 -8.94 5.26
CA ILE A 49 5.56 -7.99 4.26
C ILE A 49 4.03 -8.04 4.17
N ALA A 50 3.45 -9.25 4.14
CA ALA A 50 2.01 -9.43 4.13
C ALA A 50 1.33 -8.78 5.35
N THR A 51 1.86 -9.05 6.55
CA THR A 51 1.33 -8.51 7.80
C THR A 51 1.42 -6.99 7.84
N LYS A 52 2.58 -6.42 7.47
CA LYS A 52 2.79 -4.96 7.47
C LYS A 52 1.87 -4.25 6.49
N ILE A 53 1.70 -4.80 5.29
CA ILE A 53 0.82 -4.23 4.27
C ILE A 53 -0.64 -4.26 4.73
N CYS A 54 -1.15 -5.42 5.13
CA CYS A 54 -2.54 -5.56 5.58
C CYS A 54 -2.80 -4.64 6.79
N THR A 55 -1.88 -4.58 7.75
CA THR A 55 -1.99 -3.67 8.89
C THR A 55 -1.99 -2.20 8.46
N HIS A 56 -1.12 -1.82 7.53
CA HIS A 56 -1.05 -0.44 7.04
C HIS A 56 -2.36 0.00 6.36
N PHE A 57 -2.92 -0.85 5.49
CA PHE A 57 -4.19 -0.56 4.82
C PHE A 57 -5.38 -0.56 5.78
N HIS A 58 -5.44 -1.48 6.75
CA HIS A 58 -6.48 -1.45 7.78
C HIS A 58 -6.42 -0.19 8.64
N LYS A 59 -5.23 0.29 8.99
CA LYS A 59 -5.06 1.57 9.70
C LYS A 59 -5.57 2.74 8.86
N ILE A 60 -5.26 2.79 7.56
CA ILE A 60 -5.78 3.82 6.64
C ILE A 60 -7.31 3.75 6.54
N LYS A 61 -7.87 2.55 6.36
CA LYS A 61 -9.33 2.35 6.30
C LYS A 61 -10.02 2.83 7.58
N ASN A 62 -9.50 2.47 8.74
CA ASN A 62 -10.04 2.90 10.04
C ASN A 62 -9.95 4.41 10.22
N PHE A 63 -8.84 5.03 9.79
CA PHE A 63 -8.68 6.49 9.82
C PHE A 63 -9.72 7.20 8.92
N LEU A 64 -9.94 6.68 7.71
CA LEU A 64 -10.92 7.23 6.76
C LEU A 64 -12.36 7.07 7.28
N LEU A 65 -12.70 5.94 7.92
CA LEU A 65 -14.03 5.67 8.49
C LEU A 65 -14.35 6.53 9.73
N LYS A 66 -13.34 6.86 10.56
CA LYS A 66 -13.55 7.52 11.86
C LYS A 66 -13.70 9.06 11.83
N GLN A 67 -13.72 9.70 10.67
CA GLN A 67 -13.95 11.16 10.49
C GLN A 67 -13.36 12.06 11.61
N GLY A 68 -12.06 11.98 11.86
CA GLY A 68 -11.33 13.02 12.62
C GLY A 68 -11.64 13.18 14.11
N LYS A 69 -12.33 12.24 14.77
CA LYS A 69 -12.46 12.28 16.24
C LYS A 69 -11.27 11.59 16.92
N GLU A 70 -10.34 12.44 17.34
CA GLU A 70 -9.49 12.37 18.54
C GLU A 70 -8.23 11.48 18.61
N ASP A 71 -7.94 10.59 17.65
CA ASP A 71 -6.67 9.81 17.66
C ASP A 71 -5.71 10.18 16.53
N ALA A 72 -5.52 11.47 16.25
CA ALA A 72 -4.54 11.94 15.27
C ALA A 72 -3.08 11.71 15.70
N THR A 73 -2.85 11.29 16.95
CA THR A 73 -1.57 11.41 17.65
C THR A 73 -0.63 10.21 17.49
N GLU A 74 -1.05 9.10 16.86
CA GLU A 74 -0.19 7.91 16.73
C GLU A 74 -0.17 7.28 15.32
N PHE A 75 -0.35 8.07 14.25
CA PHE A 75 -0.07 7.56 12.90
C PHE A 75 1.43 7.56 12.60
N ILE A 76 2.17 6.66 13.24
CA ILE A 76 3.57 6.40 12.90
C ILE A 76 3.59 5.64 11.57
N LYS A 77 4.21 6.26 10.56
CA LYS A 77 4.44 5.64 9.26
C LYS A 77 5.44 4.49 9.42
N ASN A 78 4.92 3.27 9.33
CA ASN A 78 5.75 2.06 9.32
C ASN A 78 6.32 1.84 7.92
N ASN A 79 7.51 2.39 7.68
CA ASN A 79 8.27 2.12 6.47
C ASN A 79 8.83 0.68 6.51
N ILE A 80 8.85 0.02 5.35
CA ILE A 80 9.47 -1.29 5.18
C ILE A 80 10.79 -1.09 4.42
N PHE A 81 11.87 -1.65 4.94
CA PHE A 81 13.16 -1.70 4.26
C PHE A 81 13.50 -3.16 3.96
N ILE A 82 13.83 -3.48 2.71
CA ILE A 82 14.11 -4.86 2.26
C ILE A 82 15.58 -4.96 1.86
N ILE A 83 16.37 -5.68 2.65
CA ILE A 83 17.81 -5.88 2.42
C ILE A 83 18.06 -7.29 1.87
N GLY A 84 19.04 -7.41 0.97
CA GLY A 84 19.63 -8.70 0.61
C GLY A 84 20.40 -8.65 -0.71
N PRO A 85 20.97 -9.79 -1.17
CA PRO A 85 21.75 -9.86 -2.40
C PRO A 85 20.89 -9.63 -3.65
N THR A 86 21.49 -9.23 -4.76
CA THR A 86 20.78 -9.06 -6.04
C THR A 86 20.24 -10.40 -6.55
N GLY A 87 19.16 -10.39 -7.36
CA GLY A 87 18.59 -11.60 -7.96
C GLY A 87 17.59 -12.41 -7.10
N VAL A 88 17.46 -12.14 -5.80
CA VAL A 88 16.54 -12.89 -4.90
C VAL A 88 15.06 -12.48 -4.98
N GLY A 89 14.69 -11.58 -5.90
CA GLY A 89 13.28 -11.22 -6.11
C GLY A 89 12.70 -10.09 -5.24
N LYS A 90 13.52 -9.30 -4.52
CA LYS A 90 13.03 -8.14 -3.73
C LYS A 90 12.17 -7.16 -4.54
N THR A 91 12.66 -6.73 -5.70
CA THR A 91 11.91 -5.84 -6.59
C THR A 91 10.68 -6.51 -7.18
N TYR A 92 10.77 -7.82 -7.44
CA TYR A 92 9.67 -8.60 -7.99
C TYR A 92 8.53 -8.77 -6.98
N MET A 93 8.83 -8.99 -5.69
CA MET A 93 7.85 -8.95 -4.59
C MET A 93 7.00 -7.69 -4.61
N ILE A 94 7.64 -6.52 -4.65
CA ILE A 94 6.92 -5.24 -4.63
C ILE A 94 6.02 -5.11 -5.87
N LYS A 95 6.50 -5.55 -7.05
CA LYS A 95 5.69 -5.56 -8.28
C LYS A 95 4.45 -6.46 -8.16
N LEU A 96 4.59 -7.65 -7.57
CA LEU A 96 3.48 -8.58 -7.35
C LEU A 96 2.44 -8.00 -6.39
N ILE A 97 2.90 -7.40 -5.29
CA ILE A 97 2.03 -6.74 -4.31
C ILE A 97 1.24 -5.61 -4.96
N ALA A 98 1.91 -4.77 -5.76
CA ALA A 98 1.25 -3.70 -6.51
C ALA A 98 0.24 -4.27 -7.51
N LYS A 99 0.57 -5.35 -8.21
CA LYS A 99 -0.35 -6.00 -9.15
C LYS A 99 -1.60 -6.55 -8.44
N LYS A 100 -1.45 -7.19 -7.29
CA LYS A 100 -2.57 -7.77 -6.52
C LYS A 100 -3.48 -6.69 -5.92
N ASN A 101 -2.89 -5.70 -5.25
CA ASN A 101 -3.64 -4.71 -4.46
C ASN A 101 -4.08 -3.49 -5.28
N TRP A 102 -3.35 -3.15 -6.35
CA TRP A 102 -3.53 -1.91 -7.10
C TRP A 102 -4.10 -2.11 -8.51
N SER A 103 -4.40 -3.35 -8.94
CA SER A 103 -5.00 -3.61 -10.26
C SER A 103 -6.37 -2.96 -10.44
N SER A 104 -7.10 -2.66 -9.36
CA SER A 104 -8.36 -1.89 -9.41
C SER A 104 -8.13 -0.38 -9.46
N LEU A 105 -7.04 0.12 -8.86
CA LEU A 105 -6.65 1.53 -8.83
C LEU A 105 -6.00 2.01 -10.14
N CYS A 106 -5.16 1.18 -10.78
CA CYS A 106 -4.37 1.60 -11.94
C CYS A 106 -5.11 1.46 -13.28
N LYS A 107 -6.20 0.68 -13.36
CA LYS A 107 -6.91 0.38 -14.62
C LYS A 107 -7.74 1.54 -15.19
N ARG A 108 -7.91 2.66 -14.49
CA ARG A 108 -8.76 3.79 -14.97
C ARG A 108 -8.00 4.94 -15.65
N ARG A 109 -6.71 4.79 -15.95
CA ARG A 109 -5.92 5.83 -16.65
C ARG A 109 -5.56 5.49 -18.11
N CYS A 110 -6.11 4.40 -18.65
CA CYS A 110 -5.99 4.05 -20.06
C CYS A 110 -7.40 3.90 -20.66
N ASN A 111 -8.05 5.03 -20.89
CA ASN A 111 -8.95 5.32 -22.00
C ASN A 111 -9.12 6.83 -22.08
#